data_AF-A0A1X2FVX7-F1
#
_entry.id   AF-A0A1X2FVX7-F1
#
_cell.length_a   1.000
_cell.length_b   1.000
_cell.length_c   1.000
_cell.angle_alpha   90.00
_cell.angle_beta   90.00
_cell.angle_gamma   90.00
#
_symmetry.space_group_name_H-M   'P 1'
#
loop_
_entity.id
_entity.type
_entity.pdbx_description
1 polymer ?
#
loop_
_entity_poly.entity_id
_entity_poly.type
_entity_poly.pdbx_seq_one_letter_code
_entity_poly.pdbx_strand_id
1 'polypeptide(L)'
;MPPKKGTPEYEAWRNSPQYEEYRQRMRQRRRDPEFQEKLRQAMQSEEFRAKMSQAAKRQWQDEALREKLRQEMLTSERYRQSRQFMQSEEYREKLRQAMLQSEKYRQAMQSEEYRKKKSQAMLQSESFQQMMKERWQDEAFREKMHQVRQSEEFREKLRQALQELWQDPDYARKALTQHLRQTRPEKLIEQRLNELFPGEYKYVGDGQLIIGGKCPDFANVNGKKKLIEVFGDYWHEGQDPQERIEFFRQYGFDCLVIWESELEDITTVVEKLVEFHRV
;
A
#
# COMPACT_ATOMS: atom_id res chain seq x y z
N MET A 1 -31.61 21.67 -52.67
CA MET A 1 -30.89 20.82 -51.70
C MET A 1 -31.89 19.82 -51.12
N PRO A 2 -31.51 18.56 -50.82
CA PRO A 2 -32.44 17.61 -50.25
C PRO A 2 -32.83 18.02 -48.80
N PRO A 3 -34.10 17.81 -48.39
CA PRO A 3 -34.54 18.02 -47.01
C PRO A 3 -33.78 17.10 -46.02
N LYS A 4 -33.81 17.46 -44.72
CA LYS A 4 -33.06 16.73 -43.69
C LYS A 4 -33.70 15.36 -43.43
N LYS A 5 -32.89 14.29 -43.48
CA LYS A 5 -33.33 12.90 -43.25
C LYS A 5 -34.03 12.76 -41.88
N GLY A 6 -35.19 12.10 -41.86
CA GLY A 6 -36.00 11.89 -40.65
C GLY A 6 -37.07 12.96 -40.40
N THR A 7 -37.25 13.92 -41.31
CA THR A 7 -38.36 14.88 -41.29
C THR A 7 -39.53 14.40 -42.16
N PRO A 8 -40.79 14.80 -41.87
CA PRO A 8 -41.94 14.49 -42.73
C PRO A 8 -41.74 14.98 -44.18
N GLU A 9 -41.11 16.14 -44.35
CA GLU A 9 -40.73 16.72 -45.64
C GLU A 9 -39.76 15.82 -46.43
N TYR A 10 -38.83 15.14 -45.73
CA TYR A 10 -37.93 14.18 -46.36
C TYR A 10 -38.64 12.92 -46.82
N GLU A 11 -39.60 12.38 -46.06
CA GLU A 11 -40.34 11.19 -46.49
C GLU A 11 -41.25 11.51 -47.70
N ALA A 12 -41.88 12.69 -47.72
CA ALA A 12 -42.63 13.17 -48.88
C ALA A 12 -41.72 13.36 -50.11
N TRP A 13 -40.55 13.98 -49.94
CA TRP A 13 -39.57 14.14 -51.01
C TRP A 13 -38.98 12.80 -51.48
N ARG A 14 -38.67 11.87 -50.57
CA ARG A 14 -38.12 10.53 -50.87
C ARG A 14 -39.03 9.69 -51.77
N ASN A 15 -40.35 9.90 -51.68
CA ASN A 15 -41.33 9.21 -52.50
C ASN A 15 -41.70 10.01 -53.78
N SER A 16 -41.02 11.13 -54.04
CA SER A 16 -41.25 11.95 -55.24
C SER A 16 -40.36 11.53 -56.42
N PRO A 17 -40.77 11.82 -57.68
CA PRO A 17 -39.92 11.62 -58.86
C PRO A 17 -38.57 12.34 -58.78
N GLN A 18 -38.54 13.50 -58.12
CA GLN A 18 -37.35 14.32 -57.92
C GLN A 18 -36.29 13.58 -57.07
N TYR A 19 -36.71 12.68 -56.18
CA TYR A 19 -35.77 11.85 -55.41
C TYR A 19 -35.13 10.77 -56.27
N GLU A 20 -35.86 10.14 -57.17
CA GLU A 20 -35.30 9.09 -58.03
C GLU A 20 -34.29 9.69 -59.02
N GLU A 21 -34.57 10.87 -59.58
CA GLU A 21 -33.59 11.64 -60.38
C GLU A 21 -32.33 12.00 -59.56
N TYR A 22 -32.51 12.51 -58.34
CA TYR A 22 -31.40 12.79 -57.43
C TYR A 22 -30.58 11.53 -57.11
N ARG A 23 -31.25 10.39 -56.87
CA ARG A 23 -30.63 9.11 -56.56
C ARG A 23 -29.86 8.55 -57.74
N GLN A 24 -30.39 8.65 -58.95
CA GLN A 24 -29.70 8.27 -60.19
C GLN A 24 -28.45 9.12 -60.40
N ARG A 25 -28.55 10.45 -60.21
CA ARG A 25 -27.39 11.36 -60.26
C ARG A 25 -26.31 10.99 -59.23
N MET A 26 -26.71 10.65 -58.01
CA MET A 26 -25.77 10.22 -56.96
C MET A 26 -25.14 8.85 -57.25
N ARG A 27 -25.86 7.93 -57.90
CA ARG A 27 -25.31 6.65 -58.36
C ARG A 27 -24.27 6.85 -59.47
N GLN A 28 -24.57 7.70 -60.45
CA GLN A 28 -23.62 8.05 -61.52
C GLN A 28 -22.36 8.71 -60.95
N ARG A 29 -22.52 9.68 -60.04
CA ARG A 29 -21.40 10.33 -59.35
C ARG A 29 -20.55 9.37 -58.51
N ARG A 30 -21.14 8.33 -57.90
CA ARG A 30 -20.37 7.30 -57.17
C ARG A 30 -19.57 6.36 -58.08
N ARG A 31 -19.91 6.30 -59.37
CA ARG A 31 -19.17 5.52 -60.38
C ARG A 31 -18.06 6.33 -61.06
N ASP A 32 -18.05 7.64 -60.88
CA ASP A 32 -16.99 8.54 -61.36
C ASP A 32 -15.67 8.27 -60.59
N PRO A 33 -14.59 7.87 -61.29
CA PRO A 33 -13.29 7.59 -60.68
C PRO A 33 -12.69 8.78 -59.94
N GLU A 34 -12.84 10.01 -60.45
CA GLU A 34 -12.29 11.20 -59.80
C GLU A 34 -13.00 11.47 -58.47
N PHE A 35 -14.30 11.22 -58.42
CA PHE A 35 -15.08 11.34 -57.20
C PHE A 35 -14.69 10.27 -56.17
N GLN A 36 -14.43 9.03 -56.60
CA GLN A 36 -13.97 7.95 -55.71
C GLN A 36 -12.60 8.25 -55.11
N GLU A 37 -11.67 8.77 -55.91
CA GLU A 37 -10.32 9.10 -55.44
C GLU A 37 -10.34 10.28 -54.46
N LYS A 38 -11.12 11.34 -54.76
CA LYS A 38 -11.36 12.44 -53.82
C LYS A 38 -11.98 11.96 -52.50
N LEU A 39 -12.92 11.01 -52.56
CA LEU A 39 -13.51 10.42 -51.36
C LEU A 39 -12.50 9.60 -50.57
N ARG A 40 -11.65 8.82 -51.23
CA ARG A 40 -10.58 8.04 -50.59
C ARG A 40 -9.57 8.96 -49.89
N GLN A 41 -9.12 10.01 -50.55
CA GLN A 41 -8.23 11.02 -49.97
C GLN A 41 -8.88 11.73 -48.78
N ALA A 42 -10.15 12.10 -48.89
CA ALA A 42 -10.91 12.66 -47.77
C ALA A 42 -11.00 11.68 -46.59
N MET A 43 -11.22 10.38 -46.83
CA MET A 43 -11.26 9.36 -45.77
C MET A 43 -9.90 9.09 -45.13
N GLN A 44 -8.81 9.33 -45.86
CA GLN A 44 -7.44 9.22 -45.35
C GLN A 44 -6.97 10.47 -44.62
N SER A 45 -7.64 11.61 -44.83
CA SER A 45 -7.33 12.86 -44.13
C SER A 45 -7.44 12.71 -42.61
N GLU A 46 -6.54 13.40 -41.91
CA GLU A 46 -6.47 13.36 -40.46
C GLU A 46 -7.75 13.95 -39.82
N GLU A 47 -8.27 15.04 -40.37
CA GLU A 47 -9.51 15.66 -39.91
C GLU A 47 -10.71 14.71 -39.98
N PHE A 48 -10.85 13.98 -41.09
CA PHE A 48 -11.93 13.01 -41.25
C PHE A 48 -11.76 11.84 -40.29
N ARG A 49 -10.54 11.32 -40.13
CA ARG A 49 -10.24 10.25 -39.16
C ARG A 49 -10.50 10.68 -37.73
N ALA A 50 -10.12 11.89 -37.37
CA ALA A 50 -10.38 12.48 -36.06
C ALA A 50 -11.88 12.63 -35.81
N LYS A 51 -12.63 13.14 -36.78
CA LYS A 51 -14.09 13.28 -36.70
C LYS A 51 -14.79 11.92 -36.56
N MET A 52 -14.37 10.91 -37.34
CA MET A 52 -14.90 9.55 -37.24
C MET A 52 -14.54 8.89 -35.91
N SER A 53 -13.31 9.10 -35.42
CA SER A 53 -12.88 8.60 -34.10
C SER A 53 -13.70 9.24 -32.98
N GLN A 54 -13.92 10.56 -33.02
CA GLN A 54 -14.76 11.25 -32.04
C GLN A 54 -16.22 10.80 -32.10
N ALA A 55 -16.78 10.62 -33.31
CA ALA A 55 -18.13 10.09 -33.47
C ALA A 55 -18.26 8.67 -32.92
N ALA A 56 -17.29 7.79 -33.20
CA ALA A 56 -17.23 6.45 -32.64
C ALA A 56 -17.12 6.50 -31.11
N LYS A 57 -16.23 7.32 -30.54
CA LYS A 57 -16.10 7.49 -29.08
C LYS A 57 -17.40 7.95 -28.43
N ARG A 58 -18.15 8.87 -29.06
CA ARG A 58 -19.46 9.32 -28.58
C ARG A 58 -20.51 8.20 -28.61
N GLN A 59 -20.52 7.38 -29.67
CA GLN A 59 -21.38 6.20 -29.72
C GLN A 59 -21.01 5.16 -28.65
N TRP A 60 -19.72 5.03 -28.32
CA TRP A 60 -19.24 4.13 -27.26
C TRP A 60 -19.52 4.62 -25.83
N GLN A 61 -19.94 5.89 -25.66
CA GLN A 61 -20.42 6.42 -24.38
C GLN A 61 -21.89 6.07 -24.11
N ASP A 62 -22.65 5.67 -25.12
CA ASP A 62 -24.01 5.15 -24.95
C ASP A 62 -23.93 3.72 -24.39
N GLU A 63 -24.30 3.59 -23.12
CA GLU A 63 -24.23 2.34 -22.38
C GLU A 63 -25.18 1.27 -22.93
N ALA A 64 -26.35 1.66 -23.43
CA ALA A 64 -27.32 0.74 -24.01
C ALA A 64 -26.82 0.18 -25.35
N LEU A 65 -26.21 1.04 -26.17
CA LEU A 65 -25.58 0.62 -27.43
C LEU A 65 -24.37 -0.29 -27.16
N ARG A 66 -23.53 0.06 -26.18
CA ARG A 66 -22.36 -0.74 -25.79
C ARG A 66 -22.76 -2.14 -25.30
N GLU A 67 -23.79 -2.23 -24.48
CA GLU A 67 -24.28 -3.50 -23.96
C GLU A 67 -24.91 -4.34 -25.07
N LYS A 68 -25.71 -3.73 -25.95
CA LYS A 68 -26.26 -4.43 -27.12
C LYS A 68 -25.18 -5.03 -28.02
N LEU A 69 -24.15 -4.24 -28.37
CA LEU A 69 -23.03 -4.71 -29.18
C LEU A 69 -22.22 -5.80 -28.46
N ARG A 70 -22.06 -5.71 -27.13
CA ARG A 70 -21.41 -6.76 -26.33
C ARG A 70 -22.22 -8.06 -26.37
N GLN A 71 -23.53 -8.00 -26.19
CA GLN A 71 -24.41 -9.16 -26.24
C GLN A 71 -24.42 -9.80 -27.63
N GLU A 72 -24.53 -9.00 -28.70
CA GLU A 72 -24.41 -9.47 -30.09
C GLU A 72 -23.05 -10.12 -30.36
N MET A 73 -21.95 -9.56 -29.85
CA MET A 73 -20.63 -10.19 -29.95
C MET A 73 -20.56 -11.51 -29.19
N LEU A 74 -21.02 -11.58 -27.93
CA LEU A 74 -20.97 -12.80 -27.11
C LEU A 74 -21.83 -13.93 -27.68
N THR A 75 -22.95 -13.58 -28.32
CA THR A 75 -23.90 -14.54 -28.90
C THR A 75 -23.55 -14.97 -30.32
N SER A 76 -22.73 -14.18 -31.03
CA SER A 76 -22.25 -14.51 -32.37
C SER A 76 -21.48 -15.83 -32.41
N GLU A 77 -21.84 -16.71 -33.36
CA GLU A 77 -21.11 -17.96 -33.60
C GLU A 77 -19.62 -17.72 -33.90
N ARG A 78 -19.32 -16.63 -34.60
CA ARG A 78 -17.94 -16.22 -34.90
C ARG A 78 -17.14 -15.98 -33.62
N TYR A 79 -17.75 -15.38 -32.60
CA TYR A 79 -17.09 -15.15 -31.32
C TYR A 79 -16.92 -16.46 -30.54
N ARG A 80 -17.92 -17.34 -30.55
CA ARG A 80 -17.82 -18.68 -29.90
C ARG A 80 -16.69 -19.50 -30.51
N GLN A 81 -16.61 -19.56 -31.84
CA GLN A 81 -15.53 -20.24 -32.57
C GLN A 81 -14.17 -19.61 -32.30
N SER A 82 -14.07 -18.28 -32.31
CA SER A 82 -12.82 -17.57 -31.98
C SER A 82 -12.38 -17.82 -30.53
N ARG A 83 -13.34 -17.87 -29.59
CA ARG A 83 -13.07 -18.17 -28.18
C ARG A 83 -12.61 -19.61 -27.98
N GLN A 84 -13.22 -20.57 -28.66
CA GLN A 84 -12.79 -21.97 -28.66
C GLN A 84 -11.38 -22.11 -29.23
N PHE A 85 -11.08 -21.44 -30.35
CA PHE A 85 -9.73 -21.41 -30.92
C PHE A 85 -8.71 -20.80 -29.94
N MET A 86 -9.04 -19.69 -29.27
CA MET A 86 -8.16 -19.09 -28.26
C MET A 86 -7.95 -19.97 -27.03
N GLN A 87 -8.87 -20.90 -26.75
CA GLN A 87 -8.76 -21.87 -25.67
C GLN A 87 -8.04 -23.16 -26.10
N SER A 88 -7.80 -23.35 -27.40
CA SER A 88 -7.04 -24.51 -27.89
C SER A 88 -5.60 -24.47 -27.38
N GLU A 89 -5.04 -25.65 -27.07
CA GLU A 89 -3.66 -25.77 -26.62
C GLU A 89 -2.67 -25.31 -27.69
N GLU A 90 -2.98 -25.52 -28.98
CA GLU A 90 -2.14 -25.05 -30.08
C GLU A 90 -2.02 -23.51 -30.09
N TYR A 91 -3.13 -22.80 -29.91
CA TYR A 91 -3.12 -21.34 -29.86
C TYR A 91 -2.41 -20.82 -28.61
N ARG A 92 -2.68 -21.43 -27.45
CA ARG A 92 -2.00 -21.09 -26.18
C ARG A 92 -0.50 -21.29 -26.29
N GLU A 93 -0.06 -22.35 -26.96
CA GLU A 93 1.34 -22.64 -27.17
C GLU A 93 2.00 -21.62 -28.11
N LYS A 94 1.36 -21.28 -29.22
CA LYS A 94 1.83 -20.20 -30.11
C LYS A 94 1.92 -18.86 -29.37
N LEU A 95 0.95 -18.55 -28.51
CA LEU A 95 0.97 -17.34 -27.70
C LEU A 95 2.11 -17.37 -26.67
N ARG A 96 2.33 -18.50 -25.98
CA ARG A 96 3.46 -18.68 -25.06
C ARG A 96 4.80 -18.48 -25.78
N GLN A 97 4.98 -19.09 -26.94
CA GLN A 97 6.20 -18.96 -27.74
C GLN A 97 6.42 -17.52 -28.22
N ALA A 98 5.38 -16.86 -28.72
CA ALA A 98 5.45 -15.46 -29.14
C ALA A 98 5.79 -14.52 -27.97
N MET A 99 5.24 -14.76 -26.78
CA MET A 99 5.60 -13.99 -25.58
C MET A 99 7.05 -14.22 -25.17
N LEU A 100 7.54 -15.46 -25.18
CA LEU A 100 8.93 -15.76 -24.83
C LEU A 100 9.94 -15.20 -25.84
N GLN A 101 9.58 -15.14 -27.12
CA GLN A 101 10.40 -14.53 -28.17
C GLN A 101 10.44 -13.00 -28.06
N SER A 102 9.38 -12.38 -27.53
CA SER A 102 9.31 -10.93 -27.31
C SER A 102 10.37 -10.45 -26.32
N GLU A 103 11.24 -9.57 -26.79
CA GLU A 103 12.29 -8.97 -25.98
C GLU A 103 11.71 -8.12 -24.85
N LYS A 104 10.66 -7.36 -25.12
CA LYS A 104 9.94 -6.57 -24.11
C LYS A 104 9.39 -7.44 -22.98
N TYR A 105 8.86 -8.61 -23.32
CA TYR A 105 8.36 -9.54 -22.31
C TYR A 105 9.51 -10.16 -21.50
N ARG A 106 10.61 -10.54 -22.15
CA ARG A 106 11.81 -11.04 -21.46
C ARG A 106 12.42 -10.01 -20.50
N GLN A 107 12.52 -8.75 -20.92
CA GLN A 107 12.99 -7.65 -20.06
C GLN A 107 12.04 -7.41 -18.88
N ALA A 108 10.71 -7.42 -19.12
CA ALA A 108 9.73 -7.30 -18.05
C ALA A 108 9.84 -8.45 -17.02
N MET A 109 10.05 -9.69 -17.49
CA MET A 109 10.27 -10.86 -16.61
C MET A 109 11.56 -10.77 -15.79
N GLN A 110 12.57 -10.07 -16.30
CA GLN A 110 13.84 -9.83 -15.62
C GLN A 110 13.80 -8.62 -14.69
N SER A 111 12.79 -7.76 -14.81
CA SER A 111 12.64 -6.59 -13.95
C SER A 111 12.53 -6.98 -12.48
N GLU A 112 13.11 -6.15 -11.62
CA GLU A 112 13.12 -6.37 -10.18
C GLU A 112 11.69 -6.37 -9.60
N GLU A 113 10.83 -5.49 -10.11
CA GLU A 113 9.43 -5.40 -9.72
C GLU A 113 8.66 -6.69 -10.02
N TYR A 114 8.82 -7.24 -11.23
CA TYR A 114 8.19 -8.50 -11.59
C TYR A 114 8.71 -9.66 -10.73
N ARG A 115 10.03 -9.73 -10.49
CA ARG A 115 10.64 -10.76 -9.63
C ARG A 115 10.12 -10.67 -8.20
N LYS A 116 10.03 -9.47 -7.62
CA LYS A 116 9.45 -9.23 -6.29
C LYS A 116 8.00 -9.66 -6.24
N LYS A 117 7.17 -9.23 -7.19
CA LYS A 117 5.74 -9.58 -7.25
C LYS A 117 5.52 -11.09 -7.41
N LYS A 118 6.28 -11.75 -8.28
CA LYS A 118 6.19 -13.20 -8.50
C LYS A 118 6.67 -13.98 -7.27
N SER A 119 7.75 -13.55 -6.62
CA SER A 119 8.24 -14.15 -5.39
C SER A 119 7.22 -14.00 -4.26
N GLN A 120 6.66 -12.80 -4.07
CA GLN A 120 5.62 -12.56 -3.07
C GLN A 120 4.37 -13.42 -3.31
N ALA A 121 3.89 -13.50 -4.55
CA ALA A 121 2.76 -14.35 -4.90
C ALA A 121 3.06 -15.85 -4.66
N MET A 122 4.29 -16.30 -4.93
CA MET A 122 4.72 -17.66 -4.63
C MET A 122 4.72 -17.93 -3.12
N LEU A 123 5.29 -17.04 -2.31
CA LEU A 123 5.33 -17.17 -0.84
C LEU A 123 3.93 -17.22 -0.23
N GLN A 124 2.96 -16.54 -0.85
CA GLN A 124 1.56 -16.54 -0.44
C GLN A 124 0.74 -17.73 -0.96
N SER A 125 1.28 -18.52 -1.90
CA SER A 125 0.56 -19.66 -2.46
C SER A 125 0.45 -20.80 -1.45
N GLU A 126 -0.73 -21.43 -1.38
CA GLU A 126 -0.99 -22.56 -0.47
C GLU A 126 -0.06 -23.75 -0.74
N SER A 127 0.24 -24.02 -2.01
CA SER A 127 1.16 -25.10 -2.40
C SER A 127 2.57 -24.88 -1.87
N PHE A 128 3.08 -23.64 -1.93
CA PHE A 128 4.37 -23.30 -1.37
C PHE A 128 4.37 -23.38 0.16
N GLN A 129 3.31 -22.90 0.81
CA GLN A 129 3.17 -22.99 2.26
C GLN A 129 3.13 -24.46 2.74
N GLN A 130 2.40 -25.32 2.03
CA GLN A 130 2.32 -26.74 2.32
C GLN A 130 3.68 -27.42 2.12
N MET A 131 4.36 -27.15 0.99
CA MET A 131 5.72 -27.63 0.73
C MET A 131 6.70 -27.20 1.85
N MET A 132 6.61 -25.95 2.31
CA MET A 132 7.45 -25.48 3.42
C MET A 132 7.12 -26.19 4.73
N LYS A 133 5.83 -26.37 5.06
CA LYS A 133 5.41 -27.12 6.27
C LYS A 133 5.97 -28.54 6.28
N GLU A 134 5.87 -29.24 5.16
CA GLU A 134 6.43 -30.60 5.01
C GLU A 134 7.95 -30.59 5.15
N ARG A 135 8.61 -29.62 4.54
CA ARG A 135 10.07 -29.47 4.64
C ARG A 135 10.55 -29.14 6.05
N TRP A 136 9.73 -28.47 6.87
CA TRP A 136 10.01 -28.23 8.29
C TRP A 136 9.82 -29.48 9.16
N GLN A 137 9.21 -30.56 8.67
CA GLN A 137 9.18 -31.84 9.39
C GLN A 137 10.52 -32.59 9.30
N ASP A 138 11.28 -32.36 8.23
CA ASP A 138 12.63 -32.91 8.08
C ASP A 138 13.57 -32.35 9.16
N GLU A 139 14.13 -33.26 9.95
CA GLU A 139 15.03 -32.96 11.06
C GLU A 139 16.36 -32.37 10.57
N ALA A 140 16.90 -32.86 9.45
CA ALA A 140 18.14 -32.34 8.89
C ALA A 140 17.95 -30.90 8.39
N PHE A 141 16.79 -30.59 7.81
CA PHE A 141 16.45 -29.25 7.39
C PHE A 141 16.27 -28.30 8.59
N ARG A 142 15.59 -28.75 9.66
CA ARG A 142 15.44 -27.99 10.90
C ARG A 142 16.78 -27.65 11.53
N GLU A 143 17.65 -28.64 11.67
CA GLU A 143 18.97 -28.47 12.27
C GLU A 143 19.84 -27.49 11.45
N LYS A 144 19.81 -27.62 10.12
CA LYS A 144 20.47 -26.66 9.23
C LYS A 144 19.94 -25.24 9.41
N MET A 145 18.63 -25.05 9.50
CA MET A 145 18.04 -23.73 9.73
C MET A 145 18.37 -23.17 11.11
N HIS A 146 18.47 -24.03 12.13
CA HIS A 146 18.92 -23.65 13.46
C HIS A 146 20.36 -23.14 13.43
N GLN A 147 21.27 -23.86 12.78
CA GLN A 147 22.68 -23.44 12.60
C GLN A 147 22.78 -22.12 11.84
N VAL A 148 21.99 -21.93 10.77
CA VAL A 148 21.93 -20.65 10.05
C VAL A 148 21.47 -19.51 10.96
N ARG A 149 20.45 -19.72 11.80
CA ARG A 149 19.97 -18.71 12.76
C ARG A 149 20.99 -18.38 13.85
N GLN A 150 21.84 -19.34 14.21
CA GLN A 150 22.92 -19.13 15.16
C GLN A 150 24.16 -18.49 14.54
N SER A 151 24.29 -18.51 13.22
CA SER A 151 25.43 -17.91 12.53
C SER A 151 25.53 -16.40 12.77
N GLU A 152 26.75 -15.92 12.90
CA GLU A 152 27.02 -14.50 13.14
C GLU A 152 26.55 -13.63 11.98
N GLU A 153 26.73 -14.10 10.74
CA GLU A 153 26.27 -13.41 9.54
C GLU A 153 24.76 -13.16 9.57
N PHE A 154 23.97 -14.16 9.98
CA PHE A 154 22.52 -14.01 10.07
C PHE A 154 22.13 -13.05 11.20
N ARG A 155 22.78 -13.15 12.36
CA ARG A 155 22.52 -12.27 13.50
C ARG A 155 22.84 -10.82 13.19
N GLU A 156 23.95 -10.57 12.50
CA GLU A 156 24.36 -9.22 12.12
C GLU A 156 23.40 -8.63 11.09
N LYS A 157 23.00 -9.39 10.06
CA LYS A 157 21.97 -8.93 9.11
C LYS A 157 20.64 -8.64 9.79
N LEU A 158 20.22 -9.49 10.73
CA LEU A 158 19.00 -9.29 11.50
C LEU A 158 19.09 -8.04 12.38
N ARG A 159 20.24 -7.82 13.04
CA ARG A 159 20.51 -6.63 13.85
C ARG A 159 20.42 -5.36 13.01
N GLN A 160 21.07 -5.34 11.85
CA GLN A 160 21.03 -4.19 10.93
C GLN A 160 19.60 -3.91 10.46
N ALA A 161 18.88 -4.95 10.02
CA ALA A 161 17.48 -4.81 9.60
C ALA A 161 16.57 -4.31 10.75
N LEU A 162 16.77 -4.79 11.97
CA LEU A 162 16.04 -4.29 13.14
C LEU A 162 16.41 -2.84 13.46
N GLN A 163 17.69 -2.47 13.40
CA GLN A 163 18.14 -1.09 13.61
C GLN A 163 17.50 -0.13 12.60
N GLU A 164 17.46 -0.50 11.32
CA GLU A 164 16.76 0.26 10.27
C GLU A 164 15.25 0.36 10.57
N LEU A 165 14.63 -0.73 10.99
CA LEU A 165 13.21 -0.76 11.31
C LEU A 165 12.86 0.10 12.55
N TRP A 166 13.77 0.20 13.53
CA TRP A 166 13.62 1.10 14.68
C TRP A 166 13.80 2.58 14.33
N GLN A 167 14.39 2.92 13.18
CA GLN A 167 14.37 4.30 12.67
C GLN A 167 12.99 4.72 12.15
N ASP A 168 12.10 3.76 11.83
CA ASP A 168 10.72 4.05 11.47
C ASP A 168 9.92 4.44 12.74
N PRO A 169 9.46 5.70 12.85
CA PRO A 169 8.74 6.17 14.04
C PRO A 169 7.45 5.40 14.31
N ASP A 170 6.76 4.93 13.27
CA ASP A 170 5.50 4.21 13.41
C ASP A 170 5.74 2.78 13.91
N TYR A 171 6.80 2.12 13.42
CA TYR A 171 7.21 0.82 13.94
C TYR A 171 7.65 0.92 15.40
N ALA A 172 8.52 1.88 15.73
CA ALA A 172 8.99 2.10 17.10
C ALA A 172 7.81 2.34 18.05
N ARG A 173 6.87 3.23 17.69
CA ARG A 173 5.65 3.49 18.47
C ARG A 173 4.81 2.22 18.63
N LYS A 174 4.63 1.42 17.58
CA LYS A 174 3.82 0.19 17.64
C LYS A 174 4.48 -0.89 18.51
N ALA A 175 5.79 -1.06 18.41
CA ALA A 175 6.55 -2.02 19.21
C ALA A 175 6.50 -1.64 20.70
N LEU A 176 6.60 -0.35 21.00
CA LEU A 176 6.47 0.20 22.34
C LEU A 176 5.04 0.04 22.87
N THR A 177 4.02 0.55 22.17
CA THR A 177 2.61 0.52 22.64
C THR A 177 2.04 -0.87 22.93
N GLN A 178 2.54 -1.95 22.33
CA GLN A 178 2.05 -3.31 22.60
C GLN A 178 2.40 -3.84 24.00
N HIS A 179 3.40 -3.26 24.67
CA HIS A 179 3.85 -3.70 26.00
C HIS A 179 3.76 -2.61 27.09
N LEU A 180 3.36 -1.39 26.72
CA LEU A 180 3.37 -0.24 27.62
C LEU A 180 2.00 0.01 28.24
N ARG A 181 1.56 -0.92 29.09
CA ARG A 181 0.48 -0.63 30.04
C ARG A 181 1.09 -0.08 31.30
N GLN A 182 0.62 1.10 31.70
CA GLN A 182 1.04 1.72 32.94
C GLN A 182 0.86 0.75 34.12
N THR A 183 1.94 0.54 34.87
CA THR A 183 1.99 -0.41 35.98
C THR A 183 1.27 0.13 37.22
N ARG A 184 1.10 -0.72 38.26
CA ARG A 184 0.50 -0.26 39.53
C ARG A 184 1.37 0.78 40.23
N PRO A 185 2.70 0.59 40.36
CA PRO A 185 3.61 1.61 40.91
C PRO A 185 3.51 2.96 40.19
N GLU A 186 3.55 2.94 38.85
CA GLU A 186 3.43 4.16 38.04
C GLU A 186 2.09 4.88 38.28
N LYS A 187 0.97 4.16 38.33
CA LYS A 187 -0.34 4.79 38.63
C LYS A 187 -0.37 5.48 39.99
N LEU A 188 0.27 4.87 40.99
CA LEU A 188 0.35 5.46 42.32
C LEU A 188 1.19 6.75 42.30
N ILE A 189 2.33 6.74 41.61
CA ILE A 189 3.17 7.93 41.42
C ILE A 189 2.42 9.01 40.63
N GLU A 190 1.73 8.64 39.55
CA GLU A 190 0.92 9.59 38.76
C GLU A 190 -0.14 10.27 39.63
N GLN A 191 -0.83 9.50 40.48
CA GLN A 191 -1.80 10.06 41.42
C GLN A 191 -1.15 11.09 42.34
N ARG A 192 0.01 10.78 42.94
CA ARG A 192 0.73 11.71 43.83
C ARG A 192 1.23 12.94 43.09
N LEU A 193 1.75 12.79 41.88
CA LEU A 193 2.17 13.91 41.04
C LEU A 193 1.00 14.84 40.72
N ASN A 194 -0.18 14.29 40.42
CA ASN A 194 -1.37 15.09 40.16
C ASN A 194 -1.91 15.79 41.41
N GLU A 195 -1.78 15.18 42.59
CA GLU A 195 -2.15 15.78 43.87
C GLU A 195 -1.19 16.92 44.27
N LEU A 196 0.13 16.74 44.09
CA LEU A 196 1.16 17.68 44.52
C LEU A 196 1.42 18.81 43.50
N PHE A 197 1.41 18.48 42.20
CA PHE A 197 1.82 19.36 41.09
C PHE A 197 0.84 19.25 39.91
N PRO A 198 -0.42 19.67 40.10
CA PRO A 198 -1.49 19.44 39.13
C PRO A 198 -1.13 20.02 37.75
N GLY A 199 -1.05 19.14 36.75
CA GLY A 199 -0.76 19.50 35.36
C GLY A 199 0.72 19.78 35.04
N GLU A 200 1.64 19.60 35.99
CA GLU A 200 3.07 19.86 35.77
C GLU A 200 3.87 18.65 35.31
N TYR A 201 3.35 17.44 35.55
CA TYR A 201 3.94 16.19 35.09
C TYR A 201 2.93 15.39 34.28
N LYS A 202 3.44 14.60 33.32
CA LYS A 202 2.63 13.72 32.48
C LYS A 202 3.30 12.36 32.37
N TYR A 203 2.51 11.30 32.41
CA TYR A 203 2.95 9.96 32.04
C TYR A 203 3.33 9.91 30.56
N VAL A 204 4.55 9.49 30.28
CA VAL A 204 5.11 9.31 28.93
C VAL A 204 5.74 7.93 28.74
N GLY A 205 5.61 7.04 29.73
CA GLY A 205 6.03 5.63 29.68
C GLY A 205 5.31 4.80 28.61
N ASP A 206 4.36 5.39 27.87
CA ASP A 206 3.75 4.81 26.66
C ASP A 206 4.54 5.08 25.36
N GLY A 207 5.73 5.68 25.48
CA GLY A 207 6.57 6.00 24.33
C GLY A 207 6.24 7.35 23.68
N GLN A 208 5.42 8.21 24.32
CA GLN A 208 5.18 9.57 23.85
C GLN A 208 6.44 10.44 23.84
N LEU A 209 7.42 10.12 24.67
CA LEU A 209 8.72 10.79 24.73
C LEU A 209 9.84 9.76 24.67
N ILE A 210 10.76 9.92 23.72
CA ILE A 210 11.97 9.10 23.59
C ILE A 210 13.19 10.02 23.57
N ILE A 211 14.12 9.80 24.49
CA ILE A 211 15.36 10.59 24.63
C ILE A 211 16.54 9.61 24.49
N GLY A 212 17.35 9.78 23.45
CA GLY A 212 18.51 8.93 23.21
C GLY A 212 18.18 7.43 23.04
N GLY A 213 16.95 7.10 22.64
CA GLY A 213 16.48 5.71 22.55
C GLY A 213 15.94 5.12 23.85
N LYS A 214 15.79 5.92 24.92
CA LYS A 214 15.15 5.52 26.18
C LYS A 214 13.82 6.26 26.38
N CYS A 215 12.86 5.59 27.00
CA CYS A 215 11.56 6.14 27.35
C CYS A 215 11.49 6.34 28.87
N PRO A 216 11.37 7.58 29.38
CA PRO A 216 11.08 7.81 30.79
C PRO A 216 9.62 7.49 31.11
N ASP A 217 9.30 7.28 32.39
CA ASP A 217 7.91 7.01 32.81
C ASP A 217 7.10 8.28 32.93
N PHE A 218 7.68 9.34 33.51
CA PHE A 218 7.06 10.65 33.62
C PHE A 218 8.00 11.76 33.17
N ALA A 219 7.42 12.78 32.55
CA ALA A 219 8.14 13.99 32.16
C ALA A 219 7.41 15.22 32.69
N ASN A 220 8.19 16.20 33.16
CA ASN A 220 7.67 17.52 33.45
C ASN A 220 7.29 18.24 32.14
N VAL A 221 6.15 18.92 32.12
CA VAL A 221 5.58 19.60 30.95
C VAL A 221 5.51 21.13 31.10
N ASN A 222 6.05 21.68 32.18
CA ASN A 222 6.04 23.13 32.46
C ASN A 222 7.28 23.87 31.90
N GLY A 223 8.16 23.16 31.18
CA GLY A 223 9.41 23.68 30.63
C GLY A 223 10.66 23.35 31.45
N LYS A 224 10.53 22.83 32.67
CA LYS A 224 11.65 22.25 33.42
C LYS A 224 12.06 20.91 32.80
N LYS A 225 13.35 20.69 32.58
CA LYS A 225 13.88 19.41 32.07
C LYS A 225 14.01 18.37 33.18
N LYS A 226 12.88 17.90 33.71
CA LYS A 226 12.82 16.90 34.79
C LYS A 226 12.08 15.64 34.36
N LEU A 227 12.64 14.49 34.70
CA LEU A 227 12.09 13.16 34.44
C LEU A 227 11.95 12.39 35.75
N ILE A 228 10.99 11.46 35.81
CA ILE A 228 10.86 10.51 36.90
C ILE A 228 10.73 9.10 36.30
N GLU A 229 11.48 8.16 36.87
CA GLU A 229 11.45 6.73 36.54
C GLU A 229 11.01 5.93 37.77
N VAL A 230 10.24 4.88 37.54
CA VAL A 230 9.69 3.97 38.55
C VAL A 230 10.29 2.58 38.33
N PHE A 231 11.25 2.22 39.18
CA PHE A 231 11.95 0.94 39.06
C PHE A 231 11.21 -0.14 39.84
N GLY A 232 10.75 -1.19 39.16
CA GLY A 232 10.29 -2.43 39.82
C GLY A 232 11.47 -3.24 40.36
N ASP A 233 11.42 -3.65 41.64
CA ASP A 233 12.55 -4.30 42.33
C ASP A 233 13.02 -5.57 41.62
N TYR A 234 12.08 -6.39 41.13
CA TYR A 234 12.39 -7.64 40.42
C TYR A 234 12.97 -7.39 39.02
N TRP A 235 12.43 -6.42 38.28
CA TRP A 235 12.81 -6.18 36.88
C TRP A 235 14.12 -5.40 36.75
N HIS A 236 14.47 -4.63 37.78
CA HIS A 236 15.66 -3.81 37.83
C HIS A 236 16.68 -4.31 38.86
N GLU A 237 16.55 -5.56 39.33
CA GLU A 237 17.50 -6.16 40.26
C GLU A 237 18.93 -6.10 39.70
N GLY A 238 19.85 -5.54 40.48
CA GLY A 238 21.26 -5.39 40.12
C GLY A 238 21.58 -4.24 39.15
N GLN A 239 20.58 -3.45 38.73
CA GLN A 239 20.81 -2.22 37.97
C GLN A 239 21.14 -1.07 38.91
N ASP A 240 22.09 -0.22 38.51
CA ASP A 240 22.39 1.02 39.23
C ASP A 240 21.51 2.17 38.68
N PRO A 241 20.61 2.76 39.50
CA PRO A 241 19.81 3.93 39.11
C PRO A 241 20.65 5.09 38.58
N GLN A 242 21.89 5.21 39.06
CA GLN A 242 22.78 6.29 38.68
C GLN A 242 23.13 6.27 37.19
N GLU A 243 23.24 5.08 36.58
CA GLU A 243 23.46 4.96 35.13
C GLU A 243 22.31 5.59 34.34
N ARG A 244 21.06 5.41 34.80
CA ARG A 244 19.88 5.99 34.16
C ARG A 244 19.84 7.51 34.32
N ILE A 245 20.20 8.00 35.51
CA ILE A 245 20.27 9.42 35.82
C ILE A 245 21.33 10.11 34.97
N GLU A 246 22.53 9.55 34.90
CA GLU A 246 23.64 10.07 34.10
C GLU A 246 23.33 10.02 32.60
N PHE A 247 22.66 8.95 32.16
CA PHE A 247 22.21 8.84 30.77
C PHE A 247 21.30 9.99 30.38
N PHE A 248 20.31 10.38 31.18
CA PHE A 248 19.44 11.51 30.83
C PHE A 248 20.10 12.87 31.06
N ARG A 249 21.03 12.96 32.02
CA ARG A 249 21.80 14.17 32.29
C ARG A 249 22.60 14.64 31.07
N GLN A 250 23.12 13.73 30.25
CA GLN A 250 23.83 14.10 29.01
C GLN A 250 22.94 14.84 27.99
N TYR A 251 21.61 14.67 28.07
CA TYR A 251 20.62 15.39 27.25
C TYR A 251 20.07 16.66 27.95
N GLY A 252 20.62 16.99 29.12
CA GLY A 252 20.25 18.14 29.93
C GLY A 252 18.98 17.93 30.78
N PHE A 253 18.59 16.68 31.06
CA PHE A 253 17.49 16.37 31.96
C PHE A 253 18.00 15.92 33.32
N ASP A 254 17.40 16.45 34.39
CA ASP A 254 17.52 15.84 35.71
C ASP A 254 16.52 14.69 35.82
N CYS A 255 16.93 13.58 36.43
CA CYS A 255 16.11 12.39 36.58
C CYS A 255 16.05 11.97 38.05
N LEU A 256 14.85 11.67 38.53
CA LEU A 256 14.62 11.00 39.82
C LEU A 256 14.22 9.56 39.55
N VAL A 257 14.84 8.61 40.25
CA VAL A 257 14.42 7.20 40.24
C VAL A 257 13.74 6.90 41.57
N ILE A 258 12.58 6.26 41.51
CA ILE A 258 11.82 5.78 42.67
C ILE A 258 11.67 4.27 42.53
N TRP A 259 12.13 3.52 43.52
CA TRP A 259 11.94 2.07 43.56
C TRP A 259 10.53 1.69 44.03
N GLU A 260 10.01 0.59 43.52
CA GLU A 260 8.70 0.05 43.89
C GLU A 260 8.61 -0.22 45.40
N SER A 261 9.65 -0.78 46.01
CA SER A 261 9.75 -0.97 47.45
C SER A 261 9.66 0.33 48.27
N GLU A 262 10.07 1.47 47.73
CA GLU A 262 9.91 2.76 48.43
C GLU A 262 8.45 3.19 48.55
N LEU A 263 7.56 2.67 47.69
CA LEU A 263 6.14 2.95 47.74
C LEU A 263 5.44 2.36 48.97
N GLU A 264 6.10 1.45 49.70
CA GLU A 264 5.63 0.99 51.02
C GLU A 264 5.60 2.14 52.03
N ASP A 265 6.54 3.09 51.94
CA ASP A 265 6.55 4.34 52.69
C ASP A 265 6.31 5.53 51.77
N ILE A 266 5.04 5.71 51.42
CA ILE A 266 4.59 6.78 50.53
C ILE A 266 4.95 8.19 51.03
N THR A 267 5.14 8.39 52.34
CA THR A 267 5.47 9.70 52.90
C THR A 267 6.87 10.11 52.48
N THR A 268 7.84 9.21 52.61
CA THR A 268 9.22 9.41 52.17
C THR A 268 9.28 9.68 50.66
N VAL A 269 8.48 8.96 49.86
CA VAL A 269 8.41 9.19 48.40
C VAL A 269 7.85 10.58 48.08
N VAL A 270 6.81 11.04 48.79
CA VAL A 270 6.25 12.39 48.62
C VAL A 270 7.29 13.47 48.94
N GLU A 271 8.06 13.30 50.02
CA GLU A 271 9.13 14.24 50.37
C GLU A 271 10.19 14.33 49.27
N LYS A 272 10.62 13.18 48.72
CA LYS A 272 11.55 13.12 47.57
C LYS A 272 11.00 13.83 46.34
N LEU A 273 9.72 13.62 46.02
CA LEU A 273 9.06 14.29 44.89
C LEU A 273 9.05 15.81 45.06
N VAL A 274 8.74 16.30 46.28
CA VAL A 274 8.73 17.73 46.60
C VAL A 274 10.12 18.34 46.53
N GLU A 275 11.12 17.68 47.10
CA GLU A 275 12.51 18.13 47.03
C GLU A 275 12.99 18.21 45.58
N PHE A 276 12.78 17.14 44.81
CA PHE A 276 13.19 17.07 43.41
C PHE A 276 12.50 18.13 42.53
N HIS A 277 11.24 18.46 42.82
CA HIS A 277 10.51 19.48 42.07
C HIS A 277 11.03 20.91 42.33
N ARG A 278 11.52 21.17 43.55
CA ARG A 278 11.95 22.49 44.01
C ARG A 278 13.30 22.91 43.43
N VAL A 279 14.24 21.98 43.34
CA VAL A 279 15.59 22.19 42.76
C VAL A 279 15.47 22.45 41.26
#